data_AF-T1BQQ8-F1
#
_entry.id   AF-T1BQQ8-F1
#
_cell.length_a   1.000
_cell.length_b   1.000
_cell.length_c   1.000
_cell.angle_alpha   90.00
_cell.angle_beta   90.00
_cell.angle_gamma   90.00
#
_symmetry.space_group_name_H-M   'P 1'
#
loop_
_entity.id
_entity.type
_entity.pdbx_description
1 polymer ?
#
loop_
_entity_poly.entity_id
_entity_poly.type
_entity_poly.pdbx_seq_one_letter_code
_entity_poly.pdbx_strand_id
1 'polypeptide(L)'
;MLSGQVEVDETVFGGARHGKRGRGAGGKVLVAVAVELLSPKGFGRCRLQIIPNAETETLKTFIQKHVKPGSTIYTDGLTSYPGATKDEYLHHGTSVKGSGKEANEVLPGVHRVAALVKRWLMGTHQGSFEAEHLQAYLDEYAFRFNRRKSTHRGMLFYRLIEQCISMHPMSFRELVANPKPRAEGQKFAVPAKSRHKAPASLDISVPSHPWRG
;
A
#
# COMPACT_ATOMS: atom_id res chain seq x y z
N MET A 1 -9.60 2.66 -14.04
CA MET A 1 -8.91 3.95 -13.87
C MET A 1 -9.70 4.84 -12.92
N LEU A 2 -9.04 5.81 -12.30
CA LEU A 2 -9.62 6.95 -11.56
C LEU A 2 -10.19 7.96 -12.57
N SER A 3 -11.14 8.80 -12.15
CA SER A 3 -11.76 9.80 -13.04
C SER A 3 -12.31 11.01 -12.30
N GLY A 4 -12.53 12.11 -13.02
CA GLY A 4 -13.11 13.33 -12.47
C GLY A 4 -12.02 14.21 -11.87
N GLN A 5 -12.14 14.56 -10.59
CA GLN A 5 -11.09 15.29 -9.87
C GLN A 5 -10.17 14.31 -9.14
N VAL A 6 -8.87 14.41 -9.39
CA VAL A 6 -7.87 13.50 -8.83
C VAL A 6 -6.70 14.29 -8.27
N GLU A 7 -6.38 14.08 -6.99
CA GLU A 7 -5.11 14.53 -6.44
C GLU A 7 -4.01 13.52 -6.76
N VAL A 8 -2.82 14.02 -7.11
CA VAL A 8 -1.62 13.22 -7.36
C VAL A 8 -0.44 13.85 -6.64
N ASP A 9 0.32 13.03 -5.90
CA ASP A 9 1.54 13.43 -5.19
C ASP A 9 2.50 12.24 -5.05
N GLU A 10 3.76 12.52 -4.75
CA GLU A 10 4.77 11.52 -4.44
C GLU A 10 5.12 11.50 -2.95
N THR A 11 5.28 10.30 -2.40
CA THR A 11 5.69 10.13 -1.01
C THR A 11 6.77 9.07 -0.87
N VAL A 12 7.60 9.23 0.16
CA VAL A 12 8.68 8.30 0.47
C VAL A 12 8.24 7.36 1.59
N PHE A 13 8.46 6.07 1.38
CA PHE A 13 8.31 4.99 2.35
C PHE A 13 9.67 4.42 2.76
N GLY A 14 9.78 3.93 3.99
CA GLY A 14 11.02 3.33 4.53
C GLY A 14 12.00 4.35 5.14
N GLY A 15 13.21 3.88 5.44
CA GLY A 15 14.27 4.69 6.06
C GLY A 15 14.40 4.56 7.59
N ALA A 16 13.87 3.51 8.22
CA ALA A 16 14.13 3.20 9.63
C ALA A 16 15.54 2.59 9.81
N ARG A 17 16.58 3.39 9.55
CA ARG A 17 17.94 3.16 10.08
C ARG A 17 18.48 4.50 10.58
N HIS A 18 19.16 4.48 11.72
CA HIS A 18 19.94 5.63 12.18
C HIS A 18 20.94 6.04 11.09
N GLY A 19 20.81 7.26 10.54
CA GLY A 19 21.67 7.73 9.44
C GLY A 19 21.17 9.01 8.76
N LYS A 20 21.95 9.50 7.78
CA LYS A 20 21.74 10.81 7.12
C LYS A 20 20.32 10.98 6.54
N ARG A 21 19.69 12.12 6.85
CA ARG A 21 18.41 12.57 6.27
C ARG A 21 18.60 13.03 4.82
N GLY A 22 17.64 12.71 3.94
CA GLY A 22 17.64 13.08 2.51
C GLY A 22 16.87 12.10 1.61
N ARG A 23 16.51 12.54 0.38
CA ARG A 23 16.06 11.65 -0.71
C ARG A 23 17.29 10.86 -1.20
N GLY A 24 17.23 9.53 -1.23
CA GLY A 24 18.34 8.67 -1.67
C GLY A 24 19.17 7.97 -0.59
N ALA A 25 18.78 8.01 0.69
CA ALA A 25 19.38 7.12 1.70
C ALA A 25 18.89 5.68 1.47
N GLY A 26 19.79 4.68 1.56
CA GLY A 26 19.46 3.27 1.35
C GLY A 26 18.24 2.83 2.19
N GLY A 27 17.29 2.15 1.54
CA GLY A 27 16.04 1.70 2.16
C GLY A 27 14.87 2.70 2.10
N LYS A 28 14.95 3.74 1.27
CA LYS A 28 13.83 4.63 0.95
C LYS A 28 13.27 4.30 -0.44
N VAL A 29 11.96 4.13 -0.53
CA VAL A 29 11.25 3.84 -1.77
C VAL A 29 10.28 4.98 -2.07
N LEU A 30 10.33 5.50 -3.31
CA LEU A 30 9.43 6.55 -3.77
C LEU A 30 8.16 5.93 -4.33
N VAL A 31 7.01 6.48 -3.95
CA VAL A 31 5.68 5.97 -4.32
C VAL A 31 4.83 7.14 -4.82
N ALA A 32 4.30 7.01 -6.03
CA ALA A 32 3.23 7.88 -6.51
C ALA A 32 1.90 7.47 -5.88
N VAL A 33 1.12 8.45 -5.46
CA VAL A 33 -0.21 8.28 -4.87
C VAL A 33 -1.19 9.11 -5.69
N ALA A 34 -2.31 8.50 -6.10
CA ALA A 34 -3.43 9.19 -6.74
C ALA A 34 -4.73 8.88 -6.01
N VAL A 35 -5.59 9.88 -5.80
CA VAL A 35 -6.87 9.73 -5.07
C VAL A 35 -7.97 10.54 -5.72
N GLU A 36 -9.13 9.91 -5.97
CA GLU A 36 -10.33 10.61 -6.42
C GLU A 36 -10.89 11.51 -5.32
N LEU A 37 -11.24 12.75 -5.69
CA LEU A 37 -12.01 13.67 -4.87
C LEU A 37 -13.49 13.54 -5.20
N LEU A 38 -14.33 13.38 -4.18
CA LEU A 38 -15.77 13.30 -4.30
C LEU A 38 -16.42 14.62 -3.89
N SER A 39 -17.38 15.07 -4.69
CA SER A 39 -18.28 16.16 -4.33
C SER A 39 -19.46 15.65 -3.48
N PRO A 40 -19.93 16.39 -2.46
CA PRO A 40 -19.41 17.68 -1.96
C PRO A 40 -18.19 17.52 -1.03
N LYS A 41 -17.94 16.32 -0.50
CA LYS A 41 -16.77 16.01 0.32
C LYS A 41 -16.45 14.52 0.31
N GLY A 42 -15.15 14.21 0.33
CA GLY A 42 -14.64 12.88 0.63
C GLY A 42 -13.72 12.35 -0.45
N PHE A 43 -13.23 11.13 -0.22
CA PHE A 43 -12.30 10.47 -1.12
C PHE A 43 -12.97 9.27 -1.79
N GLY A 44 -12.70 9.06 -3.07
CA GLY A 44 -13.16 7.93 -3.86
C GLY A 44 -12.17 6.78 -3.77
N ARG A 45 -11.73 6.28 -4.93
CA ARG A 45 -10.69 5.26 -5.04
C ARG A 45 -9.30 5.88 -5.03
N CYS A 46 -8.29 5.08 -4.69
CA CYS A 46 -6.88 5.44 -4.78
C CYS A 46 -6.08 4.44 -5.62
N ARG A 47 -4.90 4.90 -6.06
CA ARG A 47 -3.85 4.11 -6.71
C ARG A 47 -2.51 4.47 -6.07
N LEU A 48 -1.69 3.46 -5.85
CA LEU A 48 -0.35 3.60 -5.28
C LEU A 48 0.61 2.77 -6.13
N GLN A 49 1.75 3.35 -6.50
CA GLN A 49 2.75 2.63 -7.27
C GLN A 49 4.15 3.09 -6.91
N ILE A 50 5.07 2.15 -6.70
CA ILE A 50 6.50 2.43 -6.62
C ILE A 50 6.95 3.04 -7.94
N ILE A 51 7.69 4.14 -7.86
CA ILE A 51 8.26 4.84 -9.01
C ILE A 51 9.79 4.98 -8.82
N PRO A 52 10.57 4.89 -9.91
CA PRO A 52 12.03 5.00 -9.81
C PRO A 52 12.50 6.42 -9.49
N ASN A 53 11.76 7.44 -9.92
CA ASN A 53 12.09 8.86 -9.72
C ASN A 53 10.81 9.73 -9.85
N ALA A 54 10.93 11.03 -9.57
CA ALA A 54 9.84 12.00 -9.73
C ALA A 54 9.99 12.84 -11.02
N GLU A 55 10.50 12.22 -12.10
CA GLU A 55 10.68 12.88 -13.39
C GLU A 55 9.38 12.88 -14.21
N THR A 56 9.28 13.81 -15.15
CA THR A 56 8.11 14.03 -16.00
C THR A 56 7.59 12.74 -16.64
N GLU A 57 8.45 11.95 -17.29
CA GLU A 57 8.04 10.73 -18.01
C GLU A 57 7.54 9.63 -17.06
N THR A 58 8.18 9.51 -15.90
CA THR A 58 7.77 8.55 -14.86
C THR A 58 6.38 8.89 -14.32
N LEU A 59 6.16 10.17 -13.98
CA LEU A 59 4.88 10.65 -13.48
C LEU A 59 3.79 10.58 -14.55
N LYS A 60 4.12 10.93 -15.81
CA LYS A 60 3.22 10.81 -16.95
C LYS A 60 2.73 9.37 -17.14
N THR A 61 3.67 8.42 -17.12
CA THR A 61 3.35 6.99 -17.23
C THR A 61 2.44 6.53 -16.10
N PHE A 62 2.71 6.95 -14.86
CA PHE A 62 1.84 6.64 -13.73
C PHE A 62 0.43 7.23 -13.90
N ILE A 63 0.34 8.50 -14.28
CA ILE A 63 -0.93 9.21 -14.47
C ILE A 63 -1.75 8.54 -15.58
N GLN A 64 -1.16 8.34 -16.76
CA GLN A 64 -1.83 7.71 -17.91
C GLN A 64 -2.32 6.29 -17.61
N LYS A 65 -1.54 5.52 -16.84
CA LYS A 65 -1.93 4.17 -16.43
C LYS A 65 -3.15 4.17 -15.51
N HIS A 66 -3.28 5.17 -14.64
CA HIS A 66 -4.21 5.12 -13.51
C HIS A 66 -5.37 6.09 -13.59
N VAL A 67 -5.27 7.19 -14.34
CA VAL A 67 -6.23 8.30 -14.40
C VAL A 67 -6.77 8.44 -15.82
N LYS A 68 -8.10 8.43 -15.95
CA LYS A 68 -8.78 8.55 -17.24
C LYS A 68 -8.45 9.91 -17.90
N PRO A 69 -8.05 9.96 -19.19
CA PRO A 69 -7.88 11.21 -19.92
C PRO A 69 -9.12 12.11 -19.85
N GLY A 70 -8.90 13.42 -19.85
CA GLY A 70 -9.93 14.45 -19.63
C GLY A 70 -10.30 14.69 -18.17
N SER A 71 -9.65 14.01 -17.22
CA SER A 71 -9.79 14.30 -15.78
C SER A 71 -9.03 15.56 -15.38
N THR A 72 -9.41 16.15 -14.24
CA THR A 72 -8.71 17.26 -13.60
C THR A 72 -7.74 16.73 -12.55
N ILE A 73 -6.46 17.09 -12.68
CA ILE A 73 -5.38 16.66 -11.80
C ILE A 73 -4.94 17.83 -10.93
N TYR A 74 -4.93 17.61 -9.61
CA TYR A 74 -4.40 18.52 -8.61
C TYR A 74 -3.07 17.98 -8.08
N THR A 75 -2.03 18.80 -8.08
CA THR A 75 -0.69 18.40 -7.64
C THR A 75 -0.05 19.47 -6.79
N ASP A 76 1.11 19.16 -6.22
CA ASP A 76 1.94 20.12 -5.54
C ASP A 76 2.70 21.01 -6.55
N GLY A 77 3.69 21.76 -6.05
CA GLY A 77 4.52 22.64 -6.85
C GLY A 77 5.69 21.96 -7.59
N LEU A 78 5.72 20.63 -7.70
CA LEU A 78 6.81 19.94 -8.41
C LEU A 78 6.78 20.24 -9.92
N THR A 79 7.92 20.68 -10.45
CA THR A 79 8.09 21.14 -11.86
C THR A 79 7.85 20.05 -12.90
N SER A 80 7.86 18.78 -12.51
CA SER A 80 7.59 17.64 -13.40
C SER A 80 6.11 17.52 -13.78
N TYR A 81 5.17 17.96 -12.92
CA TYR A 81 3.73 17.74 -13.14
C TYR A 81 3.14 18.48 -14.36
N PRO A 82 3.51 19.75 -14.65
CA PRO A 82 3.03 20.42 -15.86
C PRO A 82 3.36 19.66 -17.15
N GLY A 83 4.55 19.07 -17.24
CA GLY A 83 4.91 18.21 -18.38
C GLY A 83 4.20 16.86 -18.35
N ALA A 84 4.00 16.28 -17.16
CA ALA A 84 3.42 14.95 -17.00
C ALA A 84 1.91 14.90 -17.27
N THR A 85 1.24 16.03 -17.14
CA THR A 85 -0.21 16.19 -17.33
C THR A 85 -0.57 16.83 -18.66
N LYS A 86 0.44 17.27 -19.42
CA LYS A 86 0.27 17.98 -20.69
C LYS A 86 -0.60 17.19 -21.67
N ASP A 87 -1.40 17.91 -22.45
CA ASP A 87 -2.22 17.44 -23.57
C ASP A 87 -3.47 16.61 -23.19
N GLU A 88 -3.41 15.77 -22.15
CA GLU A 88 -4.51 14.83 -21.81
C GLU A 88 -5.33 15.21 -20.57
N TYR A 89 -4.87 16.17 -19.76
CA TYR A 89 -5.46 16.48 -18.47
C TYR A 89 -5.56 17.98 -18.22
N LEU A 90 -6.59 18.39 -17.48
CA LEU A 90 -6.63 19.73 -16.89
C LEU A 90 -5.78 19.71 -15.61
N HIS A 91 -4.78 20.59 -15.51
CA HIS A 91 -3.84 20.58 -14.38
C HIS A 91 -3.98 21.82 -13.49
N HIS A 92 -4.01 21.59 -12.18
CA HIS A 92 -3.93 22.63 -11.15
C HIS A 92 -2.81 22.29 -10.16
N GLY A 93 -1.62 22.86 -10.39
CA GLY A 93 -0.51 22.78 -9.44
C GLY A 93 -0.62 23.87 -8.37
N THR A 94 -0.49 23.49 -7.10
CA THR A 94 -0.43 24.45 -5.98
C THR A 94 0.87 24.26 -5.21
N SER A 95 1.71 25.30 -5.20
CA SER A 95 2.95 25.28 -4.41
C SER A 95 2.65 25.50 -2.93
N VAL A 96 2.95 24.50 -2.09
CA VAL A 96 2.82 24.58 -0.62
C VAL A 96 3.56 25.82 -0.07
N LYS A 97 4.80 26.05 -0.52
CA LYS A 97 5.62 27.21 -0.11
C LYS A 97 5.04 28.56 -0.55
N GLY A 98 4.36 28.60 -1.70
CA GLY A 98 3.75 29.83 -2.24
C GLY A 98 2.37 30.12 -1.68
N SER A 99 1.69 29.11 -1.12
CA SER A 99 0.30 29.22 -0.65
C SER A 99 0.17 29.69 0.81
N GLY A 100 1.25 29.62 1.59
CA GLY A 100 1.22 29.87 3.05
C GLY A 100 0.46 28.82 3.86
N LYS A 101 0.04 27.71 3.23
CA LYS A 101 -0.72 26.62 3.83
C LYS A 101 0.16 25.39 4.04
N GLU A 102 -0.22 24.54 4.99
CA GLU A 102 0.40 23.24 5.19
C GLU A 102 0.09 22.28 4.03
N ALA A 103 0.98 21.33 3.74
CA ALA A 103 0.81 20.43 2.58
C ALA A 103 -0.51 19.65 2.61
N ASN A 104 -0.93 19.22 3.81
CA ASN A 104 -2.20 18.53 4.06
C ASN A 104 -3.46 19.40 3.84
N GLU A 105 -3.33 20.72 3.77
CA GLU A 105 -4.43 21.63 3.41
C GLU A 105 -4.54 21.83 1.91
N VAL A 106 -3.43 21.65 1.18
CA VAL A 106 -3.36 21.80 -0.27
C VAL A 106 -3.77 20.52 -0.98
N LEU A 107 -3.29 19.35 -0.53
CA LEU A 107 -3.60 18.04 -1.10
C LEU A 107 -4.08 17.04 -0.02
N PRO A 108 -5.23 17.30 0.63
CA PRO A 108 -5.69 16.54 1.79
C PRO A 108 -5.88 15.05 1.52
N GLY A 109 -6.26 14.64 0.31
CA GLY A 109 -6.54 13.26 -0.06
C GLY A 109 -5.29 12.38 -0.15
N VAL A 110 -4.32 12.76 -0.97
CA VAL A 110 -3.06 12.02 -1.14
C VAL A 110 -2.27 11.96 0.17
N HIS A 111 -2.19 13.06 0.93
CA HIS A 111 -1.51 13.06 2.23
C HIS A 111 -2.24 12.20 3.27
N ARG A 112 -3.59 12.19 3.26
CA ARG A 112 -4.37 11.29 4.12
C ARG A 112 -4.11 9.83 3.77
N VAL A 113 -4.13 9.47 2.49
CA VAL A 113 -3.87 8.10 2.04
C VAL A 113 -2.45 7.68 2.41
N ALA A 114 -1.44 8.51 2.16
CA ALA A 114 -0.06 8.25 2.55
C ALA A 114 0.07 8.01 4.06
N ALA A 115 -0.56 8.83 4.90
CA ALA A 115 -0.55 8.67 6.35
C ALA A 115 -1.23 7.36 6.80
N LEU A 116 -2.34 6.98 6.19
CA LEU A 116 -3.06 5.75 6.50
C LEU A 116 -2.26 4.50 6.09
N VAL A 117 -1.62 4.52 4.92
CA VAL A 117 -0.74 3.42 4.47
C VAL A 117 0.43 3.27 5.44
N LYS A 118 1.11 4.36 5.80
CA LYS A 118 2.22 4.33 6.78
C LYS A 118 1.76 3.73 8.11
N ARG A 119 0.60 4.14 8.62
CA ARG A 119 0.03 3.59 9.86
C ARG A 119 -0.31 2.10 9.73
N TRP A 120 -0.90 1.70 8.60
CA TRP A 120 -1.27 0.31 8.37
C TRP A 120 -0.04 -0.60 8.26
N LEU A 121 1.01 -0.17 7.55
CA LEU A 121 2.29 -0.87 7.48
C LEU A 121 2.94 -1.00 8.88
N MET A 122 2.92 0.06 9.68
CA MET A 122 3.45 0.01 11.06
C MET A 122 2.67 -0.95 11.97
N GLY A 123 1.34 -0.97 11.86
CA GLY A 123 0.49 -1.79 12.72
C GLY A 123 0.43 -3.26 12.29
N THR A 124 0.11 -3.52 11.02
CA THR A 124 -0.12 -4.88 10.49
C THR A 124 1.17 -5.61 10.17
N HIS A 125 2.17 -4.91 9.66
CA HIS A 125 3.46 -5.49 9.26
C HIS A 125 4.58 -5.19 10.28
N GLN A 126 4.23 -4.74 11.50
CA GLN A 126 5.17 -4.41 12.57
C GLN A 126 6.27 -3.42 12.16
N GLY A 127 6.01 -2.60 11.14
CA GLY A 127 6.98 -1.65 10.59
C GLY A 127 8.14 -2.27 9.83
N SER A 128 8.16 -3.59 9.64
CA SER A 128 9.17 -4.30 8.87
C SER A 128 8.60 -4.72 7.51
N PHE A 129 9.13 -4.12 6.44
CA PHE A 129 8.86 -4.57 5.08
C PHE A 129 10.14 -4.49 4.28
N GLU A 130 10.38 -5.51 3.45
CA GLU A 130 11.40 -5.48 2.42
C GLU A 130 10.86 -4.69 1.22
N ALA A 131 11.73 -3.96 0.52
CA ALA A 131 11.31 -3.08 -0.58
C ALA A 131 10.66 -3.89 -1.72
N GLU A 132 11.10 -5.13 -1.87
CA GLU A 132 10.66 -6.15 -2.82
C GLU A 132 9.18 -6.51 -2.64
N HIS A 133 8.64 -6.37 -1.42
CA HIS A 133 7.24 -6.67 -1.11
C HIS A 133 6.36 -5.44 -0.96
N LEU A 134 6.95 -4.23 -0.96
CA LEU A 134 6.19 -3.00 -0.73
C LEU A 134 5.07 -2.82 -1.75
N GLN A 135 5.28 -3.11 -3.04
CA GLN A 135 4.23 -2.95 -4.05
C GLN A 135 3.03 -3.86 -3.76
N ALA A 136 3.25 -5.10 -3.31
CA ALA A 136 2.17 -6.02 -2.96
C ALA A 136 1.35 -5.48 -1.77
N TYR A 137 2.00 -4.90 -0.76
CA TYR A 137 1.30 -4.26 0.35
C TYR A 137 0.51 -3.02 -0.09
N LEU A 138 1.07 -2.20 -0.98
CA LEU A 138 0.37 -1.05 -1.54
C LEU A 138 -0.87 -1.47 -2.34
N ASP A 139 -0.77 -2.56 -3.10
CA ASP A 139 -1.86 -3.13 -3.87
C ASP A 139 -2.96 -3.72 -2.96
N GLU A 140 -2.58 -4.42 -1.88
CA GLU A 140 -3.54 -4.90 -0.86
C GLU A 140 -4.26 -3.71 -0.20
N TYR A 141 -3.51 -2.69 0.21
CA TYR A 141 -4.10 -1.49 0.80
C TYR A 141 -5.08 -0.82 -0.16
N ALA A 142 -4.69 -0.63 -1.43
CA ALA A 142 -5.56 -0.05 -2.45
C ALA A 142 -6.81 -0.91 -2.68
N PHE A 143 -6.67 -2.24 -2.70
CA PHE A 143 -7.79 -3.17 -2.83
C PHE A 143 -8.83 -2.98 -1.70
N ARG A 144 -8.35 -2.90 -0.44
CA ARG A 144 -9.18 -2.72 0.75
C ARG A 144 -9.80 -1.34 0.79
N PHE A 145 -8.99 -0.30 0.57
CA PHE A 145 -9.45 1.09 0.55
C PHE A 145 -10.55 1.26 -0.50
N ASN A 146 -10.34 0.80 -1.73
CA ASN A 146 -11.28 0.97 -2.83
C ASN A 146 -12.62 0.24 -2.65
N ARG A 147 -12.71 -0.69 -1.69
CA ARG A 147 -13.92 -1.46 -1.38
C ARG A 147 -14.47 -1.23 0.02
N ARG A 148 -13.93 -0.27 0.77
CA ARG A 148 -14.32 0.03 2.17
C ARG A 148 -15.80 0.36 2.39
N LYS A 149 -16.50 0.80 1.34
CA LYS A 149 -17.93 1.10 1.35
C LYS A 149 -18.81 -0.06 0.83
N SER A 150 -18.23 -1.21 0.51
CA SER A 150 -18.99 -2.35 0.02
C SER A 150 -19.88 -2.90 1.13
N THR A 151 -21.18 -2.98 0.85
CA THR A 151 -22.20 -3.53 1.76
C THR A 151 -22.17 -5.07 1.80
N HIS A 152 -21.56 -5.71 0.81
CA HIS A 152 -21.48 -7.17 0.69
C HIS A 152 -20.06 -7.68 0.98
N ARG A 153 -19.69 -7.77 2.26
CA ARG A 153 -18.34 -8.24 2.66
C ARG A 153 -17.98 -9.63 2.12
N GLY A 154 -18.95 -10.54 1.96
CA GLY A 154 -18.73 -11.84 1.33
C GLY A 154 -18.18 -11.74 -0.10
N MET A 155 -18.53 -10.68 -0.84
CA MET A 155 -17.98 -10.44 -2.17
C MET A 155 -16.49 -10.07 -2.15
N LEU A 156 -15.94 -9.57 -1.04
CA LEU A 156 -14.49 -9.34 -0.93
C LEU A 156 -13.73 -10.65 -0.98
N PHE A 157 -14.24 -11.67 -0.28
CA PHE A 157 -13.67 -13.02 -0.29
C PHE A 157 -13.77 -13.65 -1.67
N TYR A 158 -14.93 -13.58 -2.32
CA TYR A 158 -15.11 -14.06 -3.69
C TYR A 158 -14.16 -13.37 -4.68
N ARG A 159 -14.05 -12.03 -4.61
CA ARG A 159 -13.10 -11.27 -5.45
C ARG A 159 -11.64 -11.67 -5.20
N LEU A 160 -11.29 -12.03 -3.97
CA LEU A 160 -9.95 -12.49 -3.64
C LEU A 160 -9.68 -13.87 -4.26
N ILE A 161 -10.63 -14.80 -4.17
CA ILE A 161 -10.54 -16.11 -4.84
C ILE A 161 -10.44 -15.94 -6.36
N GLU A 162 -11.26 -15.08 -6.98
CA GLU A 162 -11.18 -14.79 -8.42
C GLU A 162 -9.77 -14.30 -8.81
N GLN A 163 -9.17 -13.42 -8.01
CA GLN A 163 -7.80 -12.94 -8.24
C GLN A 163 -6.77 -14.06 -8.07
N CYS A 164 -6.91 -14.91 -7.04
CA CYS A 164 -6.02 -16.05 -6.83
C CYS A 164 -6.06 -17.04 -7.99
N ILE A 165 -7.24 -17.29 -8.57
CA ILE A 165 -7.40 -18.17 -9.74
C ILE A 165 -6.81 -17.51 -11.01
N SER A 166 -6.95 -16.19 -11.14
CA SER A 166 -6.49 -15.46 -12.32
C SER A 166 -4.98 -15.19 -12.33
N MET A 167 -4.32 -15.26 -11.17
CA MET A 167 -2.88 -15.05 -11.07
C MET A 167 -2.11 -16.33 -11.41
N HIS A 168 -0.95 -16.15 -12.03
CA HIS A 168 -0.02 -17.25 -12.25
C HIS A 168 0.41 -17.84 -10.89
N PRO A 169 0.45 -19.18 -10.76
CA PRO A 169 0.93 -19.82 -9.54
C PRO A 169 2.36 -19.35 -9.23
N MET A 170 2.57 -18.86 -8.01
CA MET A 170 3.87 -18.42 -7.53
C MET A 170 4.38 -19.42 -6.49
N SER A 171 5.56 -19.97 -6.71
CA SER A 171 6.22 -20.85 -5.75
C SER A 171 6.68 -20.08 -4.51
N PHE A 172 6.82 -20.77 -3.39
CA PHE A 172 7.38 -20.16 -2.17
C PHE A 172 8.75 -19.52 -2.41
N ARG A 173 9.55 -20.09 -3.31
CA ARG A 173 10.88 -19.59 -3.65
C ARG A 173 10.83 -18.24 -4.37
N GLU A 174 9.80 -18.01 -5.17
CA GLU A 174 9.57 -16.74 -5.86
C GLU A 174 8.96 -15.68 -4.95
N LEU A 175 8.28 -16.10 -3.88
CA LEU A 175 7.67 -15.21 -2.88
C LEU A 175 8.68 -14.65 -1.86
N VAL A 176 9.82 -15.30 -1.65
CA VAL A 176 10.82 -14.86 -0.65
C VAL A 176 11.87 -14.00 -1.37
N ALA A 177 12.04 -12.74 -0.93
CA ALA A 177 12.98 -11.80 -1.56
C ALA A 177 14.44 -12.28 -1.60
N ASN A 178 14.81 -13.19 -0.67
CA ASN A 178 16.14 -13.78 -0.61
C ASN A 178 16.06 -15.32 -0.49
N PRO A 179 15.83 -16.05 -1.60
CA PRO A 179 15.66 -17.49 -1.58
C PRO A 179 17.04 -18.16 -1.51
N LYS A 180 17.73 -18.01 -0.38
CA LYS A 180 18.94 -18.79 -0.13
C LYS A 180 18.53 -20.27 -0.09
N PRO A 181 19.10 -21.14 -0.96
CA PRO A 181 18.94 -22.56 -0.76
C PRO A 181 19.48 -22.90 0.63
N ARG A 182 18.67 -23.63 1.38
CA ARG A 182 19.07 -24.13 2.70
C ARG A 182 20.33 -24.95 2.50
N ALA A 183 21.40 -24.65 3.25
CA ALA A 183 22.60 -25.49 3.20
C ALA A 183 22.22 -26.92 3.58
N GLU A 184 22.53 -27.88 2.73
CA GLU A 184 22.37 -29.30 3.05
C GLU A 184 23.11 -29.59 4.36
N GLY A 185 22.40 -30.11 5.37
CA GLY A 185 22.98 -30.50 6.66
C GLY A 185 22.71 -29.58 7.86
N GLN A 186 21.87 -28.54 7.74
CA GLN A 186 21.47 -27.76 8.92
C GLN A 186 20.54 -28.58 9.83
N LYS A 187 21.14 -29.27 10.82
CA LYS A 187 20.40 -30.04 11.84
C LYS A 187 19.46 -29.11 12.61
N PHE A 188 18.22 -29.56 12.81
CA PHE A 188 17.27 -28.90 13.69
C PHE A 188 17.90 -28.72 15.08
N ALA A 189 17.96 -27.48 15.59
CA ALA A 189 17.96 -27.30 17.03
C ALA A 189 16.54 -27.66 17.49
N VAL A 190 16.36 -28.90 17.95
CA VAL A 190 15.16 -29.25 18.71
C VAL A 190 15.18 -28.35 19.94
N PRO A 191 14.22 -27.43 20.12
CA PRO A 191 14.15 -26.67 21.36
C PRO A 191 14.08 -27.68 22.51
N ALA A 192 14.87 -27.46 23.56
CA ALA A 192 14.84 -28.31 24.74
C ALA A 192 13.37 -28.53 25.13
N LYS A 193 12.98 -29.77 25.43
CA LYS A 193 11.62 -30.13 25.84
C LYS A 193 11.25 -29.33 27.09
N SER A 194 10.77 -28.10 26.94
CA SER A 194 10.02 -27.41 27.96
C SER A 194 8.73 -28.19 28.08
N ARG A 195 8.55 -28.82 29.24
CA ARG A 195 7.31 -29.47 29.60
C ARG A 195 6.26 -28.37 29.76
N HIS A 196 5.67 -27.92 28.65
CA HIS A 196 4.54 -27.01 28.68
C HIS A 196 3.39 -27.76 29.35
N LYS A 197 3.20 -27.52 30.65
CA LYS A 197 1.92 -27.82 31.30
C LYS A 197 0.89 -26.92 30.63
N ALA A 198 -0.14 -27.51 30.04
CA ALA A 198 -1.27 -26.73 29.55
C ALA A 198 -1.83 -25.89 30.72
N PRO A 199 -2.18 -24.61 30.50
CA PRO A 199 -2.85 -23.83 31.53
C PRO A 199 -4.17 -24.50 31.90
N ALA A 200 -4.52 -24.52 33.19
CA ALA A 200 -5.72 -25.18 33.72
C ALA A 200 -7.04 -24.69 33.09
N SER A 201 -7.02 -23.56 32.37
CA SER A 201 -8.15 -23.03 31.62
C SER A 201 -8.47 -23.80 30.32
N LEU A 202 -7.63 -24.76 29.91
CA LEU A 202 -7.86 -25.64 28.75
C LEU A 202 -8.37 -27.04 29.15
N ASP A 203 -8.61 -27.31 30.44
CA ASP A 203 -9.35 -28.49 30.88
C ASP A 203 -10.84 -28.30 30.58
N ILE A 204 -11.19 -28.51 29.32
CA ILE A 204 -12.57 -28.70 28.90
C ILE A 204 -12.87 -30.17 29.22
N SER A 205 -13.63 -30.43 30.28
CA SER A 205 -14.20 -31.76 30.51
C SER A 205 -15.11 -32.09 29.33
N VAL A 206 -14.70 -33.07 28.51
CA VAL A 206 -15.53 -33.59 27.42
C VAL A 206 -16.65 -34.40 28.08
N PRO A 207 -17.93 -34.00 27.96
CA PRO A 207 -19.03 -34.80 28.48
C PRO A 207 -19.07 -36.12 27.72
N SER A 208 -19.29 -37.23 28.44
CA SER A 208 -19.27 -38.57 27.87
C SER A 208 -20.33 -38.81 26.79
N HIS A 209 -21.37 -37.98 26.68
CA HIS A 209 -22.41 -38.08 25.66
C HIS A 209 -22.97 -36.71 25.24
N PRO A 210 -22.60 -36.15 24.07
CA PRO A 210 -23.04 -34.81 23.65
C PRO A 210 -24.45 -34.74 23.02
N TRP A 211 -25.22 -35.84 22.96
CA TRP A 211 -26.52 -35.88 22.25
C TRP A 211 -27.63 -36.70 22.94
N ARG A 212 -27.73 -36.66 24.27
CA ARG A 212 -28.96 -37.08 24.99
C ARG A 212 -29.23 -36.14 26.16
N GLY A 213 -30.41 -35.51 26.16
CA GLY A 213 -30.99 -34.73 27.26
C GLY A 213 -31.08 -33.26 26.96
#